data_AF-A0A9P0FVF6-F1
#
_entry.id   AF-A0A9P0FVF6-F1
#
_cell.length_a   1.000
_cell.length_b   1.000
_cell.length_c   1.000
_cell.angle_alpha   90.00
_cell.angle_beta   90.00
_cell.angle_gamma   90.00
#
_symmetry.space_group_name_H-M   'P 1'
#
loop_
_entity.id
_entity.type
_entity.pdbx_description
1 polymer ?
#
loop_
_entity_poly.entity_id
_entity_poly.type
_entity_poly.pdbx_seq_one_letter_code
_entity_poly.pdbx_strand_id
1 'polypeptide(L)'
;MAAFKVLVVLTVIAVVNAQRPFYAGLSPIGIPAVEQDLLANRFGEDEPLPIEAKGDRNLINRLEKMPVDNQPFWYLNWKKYDELRRNPQTYPVRQSPFAESK
;
A
#
# COMPACT_ATOMS: atom_id res chain seq x y z
N MET A 1 17.28 39.99 -29.92
CA MET A 1 17.39 38.57 -29.51
C MET A 1 17.11 38.34 -28.03
N ALA A 2 17.59 39.18 -27.10
CA ALA A 2 17.35 39.01 -25.65
C ALA A 2 15.85 39.07 -25.28
N ALA A 3 15.10 40.05 -25.78
CA ALA A 3 13.66 40.18 -25.50
C ALA A 3 12.84 38.96 -25.95
N PHE A 4 13.17 38.38 -27.11
CA PHE A 4 12.51 37.18 -27.62
C PHE A 4 12.76 35.97 -26.72
N LYS A 5 13.99 35.81 -26.23
CA LYS A 5 14.34 34.76 -25.26
C LYS A 5 13.56 34.92 -23.95
N VAL A 6 13.44 36.16 -23.45
CA VAL A 6 12.66 36.46 -22.23
C VAL A 6 11.18 36.11 -22.41
N LEU A 7 10.60 36.44 -23.57
CA LEU A 7 9.20 36.15 -23.87
C LEU A 7 8.92 34.64 -23.96
N VAL A 8 9.85 33.87 -24.55
CA VAL A 8 9.77 32.41 -24.58
C VAL A 8 9.85 31.83 -23.15
N VAL A 9 10.72 32.35 -22.29
CA VAL A 9 10.82 31.88 -20.89
C VAL A 9 9.52 32.17 -20.12
N LEU A 10 8.97 33.38 -20.24
CA LEU A 10 7.75 33.77 -19.54
C LEU A 10 6.53 32.95 -19.99
N THR A 11 6.43 32.66 -21.30
CA THR A 11 5.34 31.83 -21.83
C THR A 11 5.42 30.39 -21.35
N VAL A 12 6.62 29.81 -21.26
CA VAL A 12 6.82 28.46 -20.69
C VAL A 12 6.42 28.42 -19.22
N ILE A 13 6.80 29.42 -18.42
CA ILE A 13 6.44 29.49 -16.99
C ILE A 13 4.92 29.57 -16.82
N ALA A 14 4.23 30.38 -17.64
CA ALA A 14 2.78 30.52 -17.56
C ALA A 14 2.06 29.19 -17.89
N VAL A 15 2.51 28.48 -18.92
CA VAL A 15 1.94 27.17 -19.30
C VAL A 15 2.18 26.13 -18.21
N VAL A 16 3.36 26.07 -17.61
CA VAL A 16 3.68 25.10 -16.54
C VAL A 16 2.83 25.34 -15.29
N ASN A 17 2.63 26.59 -14.88
CA ASN A 17 1.77 26.90 -13.73
C ASN A 17 0.28 26.62 -14.01
N ALA A 18 -0.15 26.66 -15.28
CA ALA A 18 -1.51 26.32 -15.66
C ALA A 18 -1.79 24.80 -15.71
N GLN A 19 -0.75 23.94 -15.67
CA GLN A 19 -0.91 22.48 -15.77
C GLN A 19 -1.58 21.85 -14.54
N ARG A 20 -1.50 22.49 -13.36
CA ARG A 20 -2.13 21.95 -12.14
C ARG A 20 -3.13 22.96 -11.57
N PRO A 21 -4.44 22.64 -11.56
CA PRO A 21 -5.42 23.53 -10.97
C PRO A 21 -5.22 23.65 -9.45
N PHE A 22 -5.50 24.83 -8.89
CA PHE A 22 -5.30 25.14 -7.47
C PHE A 22 -6.11 24.24 -6.51
N TYR A 23 -7.20 23.64 -6.99
CA TYR A 23 -8.04 22.72 -6.21
C TYR A 23 -7.48 21.28 -6.18
N ALA A 24 -6.51 20.95 -7.04
CA ALA A 24 -5.80 19.67 -6.96
C ALA A 24 -4.80 19.77 -5.80
N GLY A 25 -5.18 19.24 -4.63
CA GLY A 25 -4.34 19.21 -3.44
C GLY A 25 -2.93 18.72 -3.74
N LEU A 26 -1.94 19.19 -2.97
CA LEU A 26 -0.51 18.98 -3.26
C LEU A 26 -0.06 17.51 -3.11
N SER A 27 -0.83 16.71 -2.38
CA SER A 27 -0.55 15.32 -2.07
C SER A 27 -0.53 14.41 -3.31
N PRO A 28 0.29 13.35 -3.32
CA PRO A 28 0.22 12.30 -4.32
C PRO A 28 -1.19 11.71 -4.41
N ILE A 29 -1.75 11.61 -5.60
CA ILE A 29 -3.06 11.01 -5.82
C ILE A 29 -2.91 9.48 -5.68
N GLY A 30 -3.73 8.87 -4.82
CA GLY A 30 -3.84 7.42 -4.71
C GLY A 30 -3.07 6.76 -3.57
N ILE A 31 -2.35 7.53 -2.74
CA ILE A 31 -1.73 6.99 -1.51
C ILE A 31 -2.36 7.71 -0.31
N PRO A 32 -3.08 7.00 0.58
CA PRO A 32 -3.56 7.61 1.82
C PRO A 32 -2.37 8.08 2.65
N ALA A 33 -2.49 9.24 3.30
CA ALA A 33 -1.51 9.66 4.29
C ALA A 33 -1.55 8.65 5.44
N VAL A 34 -0.54 7.76 5.48
CA VAL A 34 -0.36 6.85 6.60
C VAL A 34 0.25 7.68 7.72
N GLU A 35 -0.54 8.03 8.74
CA GLU A 35 0.01 8.53 9.99
C GLU A 35 1.00 7.49 10.51
N GLN A 36 2.28 7.86 10.58
CA GLN A 36 3.30 7.01 11.15
C GLN A 36 3.11 7.06 12.67
N ASP A 37 2.51 6.02 13.23
CA ASP A 37 2.44 5.86 14.68
C ASP A 37 3.83 5.51 15.21
N LEU A 38 4.59 6.55 15.56
CA LEU A 38 5.96 6.43 16.06
C LEU A 38 6.04 5.71 17.43
N LEU A 39 4.90 5.50 18.11
CA LEU A 39 4.84 4.83 19.41
C LEU A 39 4.62 3.32 19.32
N ALA A 40 4.12 2.81 18.19
CA ALA A 40 3.87 1.38 17.98
C ALA A 40 5.15 0.54 18.18
N ASN A 41 6.32 1.04 17.76
CA ASN A 41 7.59 0.32 17.84
C ASN A 41 8.22 0.23 19.25
N ARG A 42 7.60 0.76 20.31
CA ARG A 42 8.23 0.85 21.64
C ARG A 42 8.07 -0.40 22.51
N PHE A 43 7.05 -1.22 22.28
CA PHE A 43 6.66 -2.32 23.17
C PHE A 43 7.13 -3.71 22.71
N GLY A 44 8.19 -3.77 21.90
CA GLY A 44 8.72 -5.04 21.39
C GLY A 44 7.78 -5.70 20.37
N GLU A 45 7.15 -4.89 19.51
CA GLU A 45 6.33 -5.34 18.38
C GLU A 45 7.14 -5.96 17.22
N ASP A 46 8.43 -6.27 17.45
CA ASP A 46 9.30 -6.93 16.47
C ASP A 46 8.94 -8.41 16.24
N GLU A 47 8.00 -8.96 17.02
CA GLU A 47 7.45 -10.28 16.72
C GLU A 47 6.46 -10.20 15.56
N PRO A 48 6.53 -11.12 14.59
CA PRO A 48 5.61 -11.12 13.46
C PRO A 48 4.19 -11.39 13.96
N LEU A 49 3.38 -10.33 14.02
CA LEU A 49 1.97 -10.39 14.37
C LEU A 49 1.13 -10.69 13.11
N PRO A 50 0.01 -11.42 13.26
CA PRO A 50 -0.96 -11.56 12.18
C PRO A 50 -1.46 -10.18 11.71
N ILE A 51 -1.47 -9.93 10.40
CA ILE A 51 -2.02 -8.69 9.80
C ILE A 51 -3.48 -8.47 10.20
N GLU A 52 -4.25 -9.56 10.36
CA GLU A 52 -5.66 -9.55 10.76
C GLU A 52 -5.88 -8.93 12.13
N ALA A 53 -4.88 -8.99 13.03
CA ALA A 53 -4.95 -8.38 14.35
C ALA A 53 -4.71 -6.87 14.33
N LYS A 54 -4.29 -6.28 13.20
CA LYS A 54 -4.02 -4.84 13.03
C LYS A 54 -3.11 -4.25 14.10
N GLY A 55 -2.13 -5.02 14.59
CA GLY A 55 -1.24 -4.61 15.67
C GLY A 55 -1.82 -4.77 17.10
N ASP A 56 -3.04 -5.27 17.28
CA ASP A 56 -3.60 -5.50 18.62
C ASP A 56 -2.98 -6.74 19.28
N ARG A 57 -1.93 -6.52 20.07
CA ARG A 57 -1.26 -7.59 20.83
C ARG A 57 -2.10 -8.14 21.98
N ASN A 58 -3.00 -7.34 22.55
CA ASN A 58 -3.90 -7.81 23.60
C ASN A 58 -4.92 -8.81 23.06
N LEU A 59 -5.33 -8.67 21.79
CA LEU A 59 -6.09 -9.69 21.10
C LEU A 59 -5.28 -10.99 20.98
N ILE A 60 -4.06 -10.94 20.45
CA ILE A 60 -3.22 -12.13 20.27
C ILE A 60 -2.97 -12.87 21.59
N ASN A 61 -2.61 -12.14 22.65
CA ASN A 61 -2.40 -12.70 23.98
C ASN A 61 -3.66 -13.39 24.55
N ARG A 62 -4.86 -12.92 24.16
CA ARG A 62 -6.13 -13.58 24.54
C ARG A 62 -6.35 -14.85 23.70
N LEU A 63 -6.06 -14.80 22.40
CA LEU A 63 -6.18 -15.95 21.51
C LEU A 63 -5.25 -17.10 21.93
N GLU A 64 -4.00 -16.81 22.29
CA GLU A 64 -3.02 -17.80 22.73
C GLU A 64 -3.43 -18.54 24.01
N LYS A 65 -4.16 -17.86 24.90
CA LYS A 65 -4.66 -18.45 26.15
C LYS A 65 -5.89 -19.33 25.94
N MET A 66 -6.56 -19.23 24.79
CA MET A 66 -7.73 -20.06 24.49
C MET A 66 -7.31 -21.45 24.02
N PRO A 67 -8.12 -22.49 24.33
CA PRO A 67 -7.97 -23.81 23.72
C PRO A 67 -8.00 -23.72 22.20
N VAL A 68 -7.23 -24.57 21.51
CA VAL A 68 -7.06 -24.55 20.05
C VAL A 68 -8.40 -24.61 19.31
N ASP A 69 -9.34 -25.41 19.80
CA ASP A 69 -10.68 -25.57 19.19
C ASP A 69 -11.52 -24.28 19.25
N ASN A 70 -11.20 -23.37 20.17
CA ASN A 70 -11.88 -22.09 20.33
C ASN A 70 -11.11 -20.93 19.66
N GLN A 71 -9.92 -21.19 19.11
CA GLN A 71 -9.16 -20.17 18.38
C GLN A 71 -9.76 -19.96 17.00
N PRO A 72 -9.81 -18.72 16.50
CA PRO A 72 -10.38 -18.46 15.20
C PRO A 72 -9.48 -19.00 14.08
N PHE A 73 -10.10 -19.48 13.00
CA PHE A 73 -9.39 -20.11 11.88
C PHE A 73 -8.32 -19.22 11.25
N TRP A 74 -8.54 -17.89 11.23
CA TRP A 74 -7.58 -16.95 10.68
C TRP A 74 -6.30 -16.91 11.51
N TYR A 75 -6.39 -17.05 12.83
CA TYR A 75 -5.25 -17.09 13.73
C TYR A 75 -4.52 -18.43 13.60
N LEU A 76 -5.23 -19.55 13.54
CA LEU A 76 -4.57 -20.84 13.33
C LEU A 76 -3.75 -20.91 12.02
N ASN A 77 -4.21 -20.22 10.97
CA ASN A 77 -3.61 -20.27 9.63
C ASN A 77 -2.82 -19.01 9.25
N TRP A 78 -2.61 -18.07 10.16
CA TRP A 78 -2.08 -16.73 9.81
C TRP A 78 -0.72 -16.80 9.12
N LYS A 79 0.18 -17.70 9.57
CA LYS A 79 1.51 -17.89 8.97
C LYS A 79 1.43 -18.32 7.51
N LYS A 80 0.52 -19.26 7.21
CA LYS A 80 0.30 -19.77 5.86
C LYS A 80 -0.29 -18.70 4.94
N TYR A 81 -1.19 -17.86 5.46
CA TYR A 81 -1.69 -16.72 4.70
C TYR A 81 -0.59 -15.69 4.44
N ASP A 82 0.31 -15.45 5.39
CA ASP A 82 1.41 -14.51 5.20
C ASP A 82 2.41 -15.01 4.14
N GLU A 83 2.73 -16.31 4.14
CA GLU A 83 3.52 -16.95 3.09
C GLU A 83 2.84 -16.83 1.71
N LEU A 84 1.54 -17.09 1.63
CA LEU A 84 0.76 -16.96 0.40
C LEU A 84 0.70 -15.50 -0.09
N ARG A 85 0.66 -14.52 0.82
CA ARG A 85 0.72 -13.10 0.45
C ARG A 85 2.08 -12.72 -0.12
N ARG A 86 3.17 -13.27 0.44
CA ARG A 86 4.55 -13.04 -0.05
C ARG A 86 4.80 -13.72 -1.38
N ASN A 87 4.28 -14.94 -1.56
CA ASN A 87 4.42 -15.72 -2.78
C ASN A 87 3.04 -16.24 -3.23
N PRO A 88 2.23 -15.40 -3.90
CA PRO A 88 0.90 -15.78 -4.31
C PRO A 88 0.97 -16.92 -5.32
N GLN A 89 0.11 -17.93 -5.11
CA GLN A 89 -0.05 -19.00 -6.07
C GLN A 89 -0.63 -18.41 -7.35
N THR A 90 0.22 -18.25 -8.37
CA THR A 90 -0.20 -17.82 -9.70
C THR A 90 -0.57 -19.05 -10.52
N TYR A 91 -1.65 -18.93 -11.28
CA TYR A 91 -2.02 -19.92 -12.30
C TYR A 91 -1.66 -19.34 -13.66
N PRO A 92 -1.21 -20.15 -14.63
CA PRO A 92 -0.96 -19.66 -15.97
C PRO A 92 -2.26 -19.07 -16.52
N VAL A 93 -2.22 -17.81 -16.92
CA VAL A 93 -3.35 -17.18 -17.61
C VAL A 93 -3.53 -17.91 -18.93
N ARG A 94 -4.72 -18.45 -19.18
CA ARG A 94 -5.05 -19.03 -20.49
C ARG A 94 -4.89 -17.94 -21.54
N GLN A 95 -4.03 -18.18 -22.53
CA GLN A 95 -3.79 -17.22 -23.60
C GLN A 95 -5.09 -16.98 -24.38
N SER A 96 -5.35 -15.72 -24.72
CA SER A 96 -6.51 -15.35 -25.53
C SER A 96 -6.32 -15.90 -26.95
N PRO A 97 -7.34 -16.56 -27.54
CA PRO A 97 -7.29 -17.00 -28.93
C PRO A 97 -7.22 -15.82 -29.92
N PHE A 98 -7.44 -14.59 -29.45
CA PHE A 98 -7.37 -13.37 -30.26
C PHE A 98 -5.99 -12.69 -30.21
N ALA A 99 -5.02 -13.22 -29.45
CA ALA A 99 -3.70 -12.60 -29.32
C ALA A 99 -2.79 -12.81 -30.54
N GLU A 100 -3.13 -13.75 -31.43
CA GLU A 100 -2.29 -14.17 -32.57
C GLU A 100 -2.75 -13.64 -33.95
N SER A 101 -3.72 -12.72 -34.04
CA SER A 101 -4.08 -12.13 -35.34
C SER A 101 -3.11 -11.00 -35.72
N LYS A 102 -2.03 -11.32 -36.41
CA LYS A 102 -1.23 -10.38 -37.22
C LYS A 102 -0.90 -10.98 -38.57
#